data_AF-A0A0M9DUZ8-F1
#
_entry.id   AF-A0A0M9DUZ8-F1
#
_cell.length_a   1.000
_cell.length_b   1.000
_cell.length_c   1.000
_cell.angle_alpha   90.00
_cell.angle_beta   90.00
_cell.angle_gamma   90.00
#
_symmetry.space_group_name_H-M   'P 1'
#
loop_
_entity.id
_entity.type
_entity.pdbx_description
1 polymer ?
#
loop_
_entity_poly.entity_id
_entity_poly.type
_entity_poly.pdbx_seq_one_letter_code
_entity_poly.pdbx_strand_id
1 'polypeptide(L)'
;MNKLKNALVTISNISFLLIFVAFFAGKYGFQQARTLQIVAWTTFAFVAVLEGFTASGKAKVFYLIMMLGVAVASLGILFKSMAWENYTQMLLIGGITSVVGSIIIFVVNKKADSLMFKALLIGVICFLLHQGTFL
;
A
#
# COMPACT_ATOMS: atom_id res chain seq x y z
N MET A 1 16.63 10.01 14.22
CA MET A 1 15.45 9.84 13.34
C MET A 1 15.77 9.26 11.96
N ASN A 2 16.86 9.66 11.28
CA ASN A 2 17.15 9.20 9.92
C ASN A 2 17.36 7.67 9.76
N LYS A 3 17.95 6.99 10.75
CA LYS A 3 18.15 5.52 10.70
C LYS A 3 16.83 4.74 10.68
N LEU A 4 15.86 5.13 11.53
CA LEU A 4 14.55 4.49 11.58
C LEU A 4 13.75 4.71 10.28
N LYS A 5 13.74 5.94 9.78
CA LYS A 5 13.07 6.26 8.50
C LYS A 5 13.64 5.43 7.35
N ASN A 6 14.96 5.32 7.25
CA ASN A 6 15.60 4.52 6.20
C ASN A 6 15.27 3.02 6.34
N ALA A 7 15.25 2.49 7.57
CA ALA A 7 14.86 1.10 7.80
C ALA A 7 13.42 0.83 7.35
N LEU A 8 12.47 1.72 7.70
CA LEU A 8 11.07 1.59 7.28
C LEU A 8 10.93 1.64 5.75
N VAL A 9 11.60 2.58 5.08
CA VAL A 9 11.61 2.66 3.61
C VAL A 9 12.12 1.37 2.99
N THR A 10 13.20 0.80 3.53
CA THR A 10 13.75 -0.47 3.06
C THR A 10 12.77 -1.62 3.26
N ILE A 11 12.16 -1.76 4.44
CA ILE A 11 11.17 -2.82 4.71
C ILE A 11 9.95 -2.66 3.80
N SER A 12 9.48 -1.44 3.60
CA SER A 12 8.37 -1.09 2.69
C SER A 12 8.68 -1.52 1.26
N ASN A 13 9.89 -1.22 0.76
CA ASN A 13 10.33 -1.62 -0.59
C ASN A 13 10.48 -3.14 -0.73
N ILE A 14 11.06 -3.82 0.26
CA ILE A 14 11.20 -5.28 0.27
C ILE A 14 9.83 -5.94 0.28
N SER A 15 8.91 -5.48 1.13
CA SER A 15 7.55 -6.01 1.20
C SER A 15 6.83 -5.81 -0.13
N PHE A 16 6.98 -4.64 -0.74
CA PHE A 16 6.43 -4.35 -2.05
C PHE A 16 6.99 -5.28 -3.14
N LEU A 17 8.30 -5.55 -3.15
CA LEU A 17 8.90 -6.53 -4.07
C LEU A 17 8.38 -7.95 -3.82
N LEU A 18 8.28 -8.37 -2.56
CA LEU A 18 7.77 -9.69 -2.17
C LEU A 18 6.33 -9.90 -2.62
N ILE A 19 5.49 -8.86 -2.67
CA ILE A 19 4.14 -8.94 -3.24
C ILE A 19 4.20 -9.41 -4.70
N PHE A 20 5.07 -8.84 -5.54
CA PHE A 20 5.22 -9.27 -6.94
C PHE A 20 5.75 -10.70 -7.03
N VAL A 21 6.81 -11.02 -6.27
CA VAL A 21 7.39 -12.36 -6.25
C VAL A 21 6.33 -13.40 -5.87
N ALA A 22 5.54 -13.11 -4.84
CA ALA A 22 4.50 -14.01 -4.37
C ALA A 22 3.33 -14.12 -5.37
N PHE A 23 3.01 -13.06 -6.10
CA PHE A 23 2.04 -13.11 -7.20
C PHE A 23 2.50 -14.03 -8.33
N PHE A 24 3.74 -13.88 -8.81
CA PHE A 24 4.28 -14.73 -9.86
C PHE A 24 4.48 -16.18 -9.39
N ALA A 25 5.03 -16.40 -8.19
CA ALA A 25 5.21 -17.73 -7.63
C ALA A 25 3.88 -18.48 -7.49
N GLY A 26 2.80 -17.77 -7.14
CA GLY A 26 1.45 -18.35 -7.10
C GLY A 26 0.99 -18.84 -8.47
N LYS A 27 1.29 -18.12 -9.56
CA LYS A 27 0.99 -18.55 -10.93
C LYS A 27 1.73 -19.81 -11.36
N TYR A 28 2.92 -20.06 -10.82
CA TYR A 28 3.73 -21.26 -11.11
C TYR A 28 3.45 -22.43 -10.14
N GLY A 29 2.41 -22.34 -9.29
CA GLY A 29 1.99 -23.45 -8.43
C GLY A 29 2.79 -23.62 -7.13
N PHE A 30 3.58 -22.62 -6.72
CA PHE A 30 4.27 -22.66 -5.42
C PHE A 30 3.27 -22.51 -4.27
N GLN A 31 3.08 -23.58 -3.48
CA GLN A 31 2.14 -23.56 -2.36
C GLN A 31 2.46 -22.50 -1.30
N GLN A 32 3.74 -22.19 -1.06
CA GLN A 32 4.13 -21.15 -0.10
C GLN A 32 3.88 -19.72 -0.60
N ALA A 33 3.54 -19.53 -1.88
CA ALA A 33 3.28 -18.22 -2.44
C ALA A 33 2.13 -17.49 -1.72
N ARG A 34 1.10 -18.22 -1.29
CA ARG A 34 -0.03 -17.64 -0.55
C ARG A 34 0.41 -17.09 0.81
N THR A 35 1.21 -17.84 1.55
CA THR A 35 1.79 -17.38 2.83
C THR A 35 2.68 -16.15 2.60
N LEU A 36 3.47 -16.15 1.54
CA LEU A 36 4.32 -15.02 1.19
C LEU A 36 3.50 -13.77 0.84
N GLN A 37 2.37 -13.91 0.12
CA GLN A 37 1.45 -12.80 -0.15
C GLN A 37 0.86 -12.22 1.15
N ILE A 38 0.39 -13.08 2.07
CA ILE A 38 -0.19 -12.64 3.34
C ILE A 38 0.83 -11.83 4.15
N VAL A 39 2.04 -12.38 4.30
CA VAL A 39 3.12 -11.70 5.04
C VAL A 39 3.47 -10.38 4.37
N ALA A 40 3.68 -10.38 3.05
CA ALA A 40 4.11 -9.19 2.33
C ALA A 40 3.07 -8.06 2.37
N TRP A 41 1.78 -8.37 2.16
CA TRP A 41 0.70 -7.37 2.25
C TRP A 41 0.53 -6.83 3.67
N THR A 42 0.60 -7.70 4.69
CA THR A 42 0.45 -7.29 6.09
C THR A 42 1.62 -6.43 6.55
N THR A 43 2.85 -6.84 6.21
CA THR A 43 4.05 -6.04 6.52
C THR A 43 4.01 -4.70 5.80
N PHE A 44 3.63 -4.67 4.53
CA PHE A 44 3.50 -3.41 3.79
C PHE A 44 2.44 -2.48 4.40
N ALA A 45 1.28 -3.00 4.79
CA ALA A 45 0.24 -2.22 5.47
C ALA A 45 0.72 -1.64 6.80
N PHE A 46 1.40 -2.43 7.63
CA PHE A 46 1.93 -1.98 8.92
C PHE A 46 3.01 -0.91 8.75
N VAL A 47 3.96 -1.13 7.83
CA VAL A 47 5.07 -0.21 7.59
C VAL A 47 4.57 1.09 6.96
N ALA A 48 3.55 1.04 6.12
CA ALA A 48 2.91 2.24 5.57
C ALA A 48 2.47 3.20 6.69
N VAL A 49 1.77 2.68 7.72
CA VAL A 49 1.35 3.49 8.87
C VAL A 49 2.54 4.12 9.58
N LEU A 50 3.60 3.33 9.83
CA LEU A 50 4.82 3.84 10.47
C LEU A 50 5.53 4.91 9.63
N GLU A 51 5.64 4.71 8.31
CA GLU A 51 6.19 5.71 7.39
C GLU A 51 5.40 7.02 7.48
N GLY A 52 4.06 6.95 7.56
CA GLY A 52 3.18 8.11 7.78
C GLY A 52 3.48 8.87 9.07
N PHE A 53 3.75 8.19 10.19
CA PHE A 53 4.13 8.83 11.45
C PHE A 53 5.52 9.48 11.41
N THR A 54 6.44 8.92 10.62
CA THR A 54 7.78 9.48 10.44
C THR A 54 7.85 10.65 9.47
N ALA A 55 6.75 10.94 8.76
CA ALA A 55 6.67 12.12 7.91
C ALA A 55 6.84 13.41 8.75
N SER A 56 7.57 14.37 8.19
CA SER A 56 7.90 15.64 8.84
C SER A 56 7.58 16.80 7.91
N GLY A 57 7.15 17.94 8.47
CA GLY A 57 6.84 19.16 7.73
C GLY A 57 5.36 19.51 7.70
N LYS A 58 5.02 20.55 6.93
CA LYS A 58 3.67 21.15 6.91
C LYS A 58 2.57 20.19 6.43
N ALA A 59 2.93 19.19 5.63
CA ALA A 59 2.00 18.20 5.09
C ALA A 59 1.90 16.91 5.91
N LYS A 60 2.44 16.84 7.14
CA LYS A 60 2.52 15.60 7.93
C LYS A 60 1.17 14.88 8.09
N VAL A 61 0.10 15.62 8.40
CA VAL A 61 -1.23 15.04 8.57
C VAL A 61 -1.73 14.40 7.28
N PHE A 62 -1.48 15.03 6.13
CA PHE A 62 -1.84 14.47 4.83
C PHE A 62 -1.04 13.21 4.51
N TYR A 63 0.27 13.16 4.84
CA TYR A 63 1.05 11.92 4.73
C TYR A 63 0.46 10.81 5.59
N LEU A 64 0.06 11.09 6.83
CA LEU A 64 -0.55 10.10 7.71
C LEU A 64 -1.86 9.56 7.11
N ILE A 65 -2.75 10.44 6.63
CA ILE A 65 -4.01 10.04 5.98
C ILE A 65 -3.75 9.21 4.73
N MET A 66 -2.83 9.65 3.87
CA MET A 66 -2.45 8.93 2.66
C MET A 66 -1.97 7.52 3.00
N MET A 67 -1.05 7.39 3.95
CA MET A 67 -0.47 6.10 4.30
C MET A 67 -1.44 5.20 5.08
N LEU A 68 -2.38 5.76 5.84
CA LEU A 68 -3.51 5.00 6.38
C LEU A 68 -4.40 4.46 5.26
N GLY A 69 -4.66 5.27 4.24
CA GLY A 69 -5.34 4.83 3.02
C GLY A 69 -4.61 3.67 2.34
N VAL A 70 -3.28 3.76 2.22
CA VAL A 70 -2.43 2.67 1.68
C VAL A 70 -2.53 1.41 2.53
N ALA A 71 -2.54 1.52 3.86
CA ALA A 71 -2.67 0.36 4.74
C ALA A 71 -4.03 -0.32 4.57
N VAL A 72 -5.13 0.45 4.57
CA VAL A 72 -6.49 -0.08 4.35
C VAL A 72 -6.62 -0.70 2.96
N ALA A 73 -6.09 -0.05 1.93
CA ALA A 73 -6.05 -0.55 0.57
C ALA A 73 -5.32 -1.90 0.48
N SER A 74 -4.14 -1.98 1.08
CA SER A 74 -3.30 -3.18 1.11
C SER A 74 -4.00 -4.36 1.79
N LEU A 75 -4.66 -4.11 2.93
CA LEU A 75 -5.48 -5.11 3.60
C LEU A 75 -6.71 -5.48 2.76
N GLY A 76 -7.34 -4.53 2.05
CA GLY A 76 -8.44 -4.80 1.13
C GLY A 76 -8.03 -5.71 -0.03
N ILE A 77 -6.83 -5.53 -0.58
CA ILE A 77 -6.27 -6.41 -1.63
C ILE A 77 -6.05 -7.81 -1.08
N LEU A 78 -5.46 -7.91 0.12
CA LEU A 78 -5.27 -9.18 0.81
C LEU A 78 -6.62 -9.88 1.06
N PHE A 79 -7.62 -9.14 1.56
CA PHE A 79 -8.94 -9.69 1.87
C PHE A 79 -9.68 -10.14 0.62
N LYS A 80 -9.54 -9.42 -0.50
CA LYS A 80 -10.02 -9.89 -1.81
C LYS A 80 -9.38 -11.24 -2.18
N SER A 81 -8.06 -11.39 -2.02
CA SER A 81 -7.36 -12.64 -2.32
C SER A 81 -7.79 -13.82 -1.42
N MET A 82 -8.31 -13.52 -0.23
CA MET A 82 -8.82 -14.49 0.73
C MET A 82 -10.35 -14.70 0.64
N ALA A 83 -11.03 -14.00 -0.28
CA ALA A 83 -12.49 -13.96 -0.41
C ALA A 83 -13.21 -13.58 0.91
N TRP A 84 -12.61 -12.68 1.69
CA TRP A 84 -13.16 -12.24 2.96
C TRP A 84 -14.15 -11.09 2.78
N GLU A 85 -15.21 -11.03 3.58
CA GLU A 85 -16.26 -10.01 3.51
C GLU A 85 -15.72 -8.57 3.65
N ASN A 86 -16.48 -7.60 3.15
CA ASN A 86 -16.19 -6.15 3.21
C ASN A 86 -14.92 -5.68 2.47
N TYR A 87 -14.21 -6.56 1.78
CA TYR A 87 -13.02 -6.19 0.99
C TYR A 87 -13.30 -5.06 -0.02
N THR A 88 -14.50 -5.02 -0.61
CA THR A 88 -14.91 -3.99 -1.59
C THR A 88 -14.87 -2.59 -1.01
N GLN A 89 -15.36 -2.41 0.23
CA GLN A 89 -15.35 -1.10 0.89
C GLN A 89 -13.93 -0.68 1.24
N MET A 90 -13.10 -1.63 1.69
CA MET A 90 -11.69 -1.37 1.99
C MET A 90 -10.89 -0.97 0.74
N LEU A 91 -11.12 -1.66 -0.39
CA LEU A 91 -10.51 -1.32 -1.68
C LEU A 91 -10.91 0.07 -2.14
N LEU A 92 -12.20 0.42 -2.04
CA LEU A 92 -12.72 1.69 -2.53
C LEU A 92 -12.27 2.85 -1.64
N ILE A 93 -12.48 2.76 -0.33
CA ILE A 93 -12.11 3.82 0.61
C ILE A 93 -10.59 3.95 0.66
N GLY A 94 -9.87 2.85 0.90
CA GLY A 94 -8.40 2.86 0.96
C GLY A 94 -7.75 3.31 -0.34
N GLY A 95 -8.28 2.84 -1.49
CA GLY A 95 -7.82 3.23 -2.81
C GLY A 95 -8.02 4.71 -3.09
N ILE A 96 -9.21 5.24 -2.85
CA ILE A 96 -9.50 6.68 -3.05
C ILE A 96 -8.65 7.53 -2.10
N THR A 97 -8.58 7.18 -0.82
CA THR A 97 -7.81 7.95 0.17
C THR A 97 -6.31 7.97 -0.16
N SER A 98 -5.75 6.87 -0.66
CA SER A 98 -4.33 6.83 -1.07
C SER A 98 -4.06 7.68 -2.32
N VAL A 99 -4.92 7.64 -3.35
CA VAL A 99 -4.79 8.47 -4.55
C VAL A 99 -4.99 9.95 -4.23
N VAL A 100 -6.10 10.30 -3.58
CA VAL A 100 -6.44 11.69 -3.24
C VAL A 100 -5.40 12.27 -2.30
N GLY A 101 -4.96 11.52 -1.28
CA GLY A 101 -3.88 11.91 -0.38
C GLY A 101 -2.58 12.22 -1.14
N SER A 102 -2.22 11.38 -2.12
CA SER A 102 -1.05 11.61 -2.97
C SER A 102 -1.17 12.89 -3.79
N ILE A 103 -2.33 13.15 -4.40
CA ILE A 103 -2.57 14.37 -5.20
C ILE A 103 -2.50 15.61 -4.32
N ILE A 104 -3.11 15.60 -3.14
CA ILE A 104 -3.09 16.73 -2.20
C ILE A 104 -1.65 17.05 -1.79
N ILE A 105 -0.87 16.02 -1.41
CA ILE A 105 0.53 16.20 -1.01
C ILE A 105 1.36 16.73 -2.19
N PHE A 106 1.11 16.26 -3.41
CA PHE A 106 1.76 16.78 -4.62
C PHE A 106 1.51 18.26 -4.80
N VAL A 107 0.26 18.71 -4.66
CA VAL A 107 -0.10 20.13 -4.80
C VAL A 107 0.55 20.97 -3.70
N VAL A 108 0.59 20.47 -2.45
CA VAL A 108 1.16 21.18 -1.30
C VAL A 108 2.69 21.28 -1.38
N ASN A 109 3.38 20.19 -1.70
CA ASN A 109 4.85 20.14 -1.67
C ASN A 109 5.49 20.42 -3.03
N LYS A 110 4.73 20.37 -4.13
CA LYS A 110 5.18 20.52 -5.52
C LYS A 110 6.34 19.59 -5.91
N LYS A 111 6.50 18.48 -5.19
CA LYS A 111 7.53 17.47 -5.40
C LYS A 111 6.93 16.10 -5.16
N ALA A 112 7.13 15.19 -6.10
CA ALA A 112 6.78 13.79 -5.94
C ALA A 112 7.84 13.09 -5.10
N ASP A 113 7.42 12.29 -4.14
CA ASP A 113 8.30 11.43 -3.34
C ASP A 113 7.92 9.96 -3.48
N SER A 114 8.75 9.09 -2.89
CA SER A 114 8.55 7.64 -2.94
C SER A 114 7.26 7.17 -2.25
N LEU A 115 6.78 7.88 -1.23
CA LEU A 115 5.57 7.49 -0.51
C LEU A 115 4.34 7.77 -1.36
N MET A 116 4.31 8.93 -2.01
CA MET A 116 3.25 9.31 -2.96
C MET A 116 3.20 8.33 -4.14
N PHE A 117 4.36 7.91 -4.66
CA PHE A 117 4.39 6.94 -5.76
C PHE A 117 3.81 5.58 -5.34
N LYS A 118 4.21 5.06 -4.17
CA LYS A 118 3.65 3.83 -3.61
C LYS A 118 2.14 3.95 -3.40
N ALA A 119 1.69 5.08 -2.85
CA ALA A 119 0.28 5.32 -2.58
C ALA A 119 -0.56 5.39 -3.85
N LEU A 120 -0.08 6.08 -4.88
CA LEU A 120 -0.72 6.11 -6.21
C LEU A 120 -0.81 4.70 -6.81
N LEU A 121 0.29 3.95 -6.78
CA LEU A 121 0.34 2.62 -7.38
C LEU A 121 -0.63 1.66 -6.70
N ILE A 122 -0.65 1.62 -5.36
CA ILE A 122 -1.60 0.83 -4.59
C ILE A 122 -3.04 1.28 -4.84
N GLY A 123 -3.29 2.58 -4.90
CA GLY A 123 -4.59 3.14 -5.22
C GLY A 123 -5.10 2.73 -6.60
N VAL A 124 -4.22 2.73 -7.62
CA VAL A 124 -4.53 2.23 -8.96
C VAL A 124 -4.83 0.74 -8.94
N ILE A 125 -4.01 -0.08 -8.26
CA ILE A 125 -4.27 -1.52 -8.10
C ILE A 125 -5.65 -1.75 -7.47
N CYS A 126 -5.99 -1.02 -6.40
CA CYS A 126 -7.30 -1.13 -5.77
C CYS A 126 -8.44 -0.80 -6.73
N PHE A 127 -8.30 0.24 -7.55
CA PHE A 127 -9.32 0.63 -8.51
C PHE A 127 -9.52 -0.42 -9.61
N LEU A 128 -8.41 -0.97 -10.13
CA LEU A 128 -8.45 -2.08 -11.10
C LEU A 128 -9.10 -3.33 -10.51
N LEU A 129 -8.75 -3.68 -9.26
CA LEU A 129 -9.35 -4.82 -8.58
C LEU A 129 -10.82 -4.60 -8.24
N HIS A 130 -11.24 -3.37 -7.95
CA HIS A 130 -12.64 -3.02 -7.70
C HIS A 130 -13.49 -3.08 -8.97
N GLN A 131 -12.98 -2.60 -10.11
CA GLN A 131 -13.67 -2.69 -11.40
C GLN A 131 -13.70 -4.10 -12.01
N GLY A 132 -13.05 -5.08 -11.39
CA GLY A 132 -13.01 -6.45 -11.89
C GLY A 132 -12.09 -6.65 -13.11
N THR A 133 -11.24 -5.67 -13.44
CA THR A 133 -10.31 -5.77 -14.58
C THR A 133 -9.10 -6.66 -14.30
N PHE A 134 -8.91 -7.12 -13.06
CA PHE A 134 -7.91 -8.11 -12.68
C PHE A 134 -8.52 -9.23 -11.80
N LEU A 135 -8.37 -10.46 -12.31
CA LEU A 135 -8.56 -11.77 -11.67
C LEU A 135 -7.18 -12.43 -11.53
#